data_AF-A0A7C2NG08-F1
#
_entry.id   AF-A0A7C2NG08-F1
#
_cell.length_a   1.000
_cell.length_b   1.000
_cell.length_c   1.000
_cell.angle_alpha   90.00
_cell.angle_beta   90.00
_cell.angle_gamma   90.00
#
_symmetry.space_group_name_H-M   'P 1'
#
loop_
_entity.id
_entity.type
_entity.pdbx_description
1 polymer ?
#
loop_
_entity_poly.entity_id
_entity_poly.type
_entity_poly.pdbx_seq_one_letter_code
_entity_poly.pdbx_strand_id
1 'polypeptide(L)'
;MRASPPAMRGAGPAERRFVVYVEGPRDRDVIDAWVRRASPSLARLLAPAWVILGGRQPARAALHLARAREALAGTRGLCVLDGDALAGPLASDAEGLELFTWRRRHIESYLLVPDAIARASRSRDARLRRLLDDELPRAGDEDALASFDAKGFLGRKGPLARFLGRPVAPGAIARAMRLDELHADVHALLEALAAGVGAQRPEVAVYVRPRGGV
;
A
#
# COMPACT_ATOMS: atom_id res chain seq x y z
N MET A 1 -20.62 -43.83 25.77
CA MET A 1 -19.49 -43.53 24.85
C MET A 1 -19.78 -42.21 24.15
N ARG A 2 -19.09 -41.12 24.50
CA ARG A 2 -19.17 -39.84 23.76
C ARG A 2 -18.00 -39.81 22.79
N ALA A 3 -18.29 -39.78 21.49
CA ALA A 3 -17.28 -39.60 20.47
C ALA A 3 -16.69 -38.18 20.57
N SER A 4 -15.38 -38.10 20.77
CA SER A 4 -14.64 -36.85 20.66
C SER A 4 -14.70 -36.32 19.22
N PRO A 5 -14.89 -35.01 19.01
CA PRO A 5 -14.84 -34.44 17.68
C PRO A 5 -13.42 -34.55 17.09
N PRO A 6 -13.29 -34.73 15.76
CA PRO A 6 -11.98 -34.81 15.12
C PRO A 6 -11.26 -33.47 15.28
N ALA A 7 -10.03 -33.53 15.78
CA ALA A 7 -9.13 -32.39 15.81
C ALA A 7 -8.95 -31.84 14.39
N MET A 8 -9.40 -30.60 14.14
CA MET A 8 -9.04 -29.86 12.93
C MET A 8 -7.52 -29.73 12.91
N ARG A 9 -6.85 -30.58 12.13
CA ARG A 9 -5.46 -30.39 11.78
C ARG A 9 -5.38 -29.05 11.04
N GLY A 10 -4.79 -28.05 11.67
CA GLY A 10 -4.45 -26.81 11.00
C GLY A 10 -3.56 -27.15 9.80
N ALA A 11 -4.06 -26.85 8.60
CA ALA A 11 -3.30 -26.88 7.37
C ALA A 11 -1.92 -26.25 7.62
N GLY A 12 -0.85 -27.02 7.36
CA GLY A 12 0.51 -26.56 7.59
C GLY A 12 0.85 -25.32 6.74
N PRO A 13 1.92 -24.57 7.08
CA PRO A 13 2.33 -23.38 6.31
C PRO A 13 2.62 -23.66 4.82
N ALA A 14 2.81 -24.92 4.42
CA ALA A 14 2.98 -25.33 3.02
C ALA A 14 1.67 -25.36 2.20
N GLU A 15 0.49 -25.26 2.83
CA GLU A 15 -0.81 -25.44 2.16
C GLU A 15 -1.55 -24.12 1.86
N ARG A 16 -0.91 -22.97 2.12
CA ARG A 16 -1.53 -21.65 1.95
C ARG A 16 -0.69 -20.77 1.03
N ARG A 17 -1.28 -20.37 -0.09
CA ARG A 17 -0.73 -19.37 -1.01
C ARG A 17 -1.50 -18.07 -0.85
N PHE A 18 -0.77 -16.96 -0.91
CA PHE A 18 -1.36 -15.62 -0.90
C PHE A 18 -0.98 -14.88 -2.18
N VAL A 19 -1.94 -14.16 -2.75
CA VAL A 19 -1.76 -13.37 -3.98
C VAL A 19 -2.19 -11.93 -3.72
N VAL A 20 -1.39 -10.96 -4.13
CA VAL A 20 -1.70 -9.55 -4.03
C VAL A 20 -1.89 -8.98 -5.43
N TYR A 21 -3.12 -8.54 -5.70
CA TYR A 21 -3.49 -7.90 -6.96
C TYR A 21 -3.42 -6.39 -6.81
N VAL A 22 -2.77 -5.73 -7.76
CA VAL A 22 -2.64 -4.27 -7.82
C VAL A 22 -2.94 -3.78 -9.24
N GLU A 23 -3.40 -2.54 -9.38
CA GLU A 23 -3.82 -2.02 -10.68
C GLU A 23 -2.62 -1.84 -11.63
N GLY A 24 -1.52 -1.25 -11.14
CA GLY A 24 -0.35 -0.95 -11.96
C GLY A 24 1.01 -1.35 -11.35
N PRO A 25 2.08 -1.35 -12.18
CA PRO A 25 3.45 -1.53 -11.68
C PRO A 25 3.87 -0.45 -10.68
N ARG A 26 3.35 0.78 -10.86
CA ARG A 26 3.63 1.89 -9.94
C ARG A 26 3.10 1.63 -8.55
N ASP A 27 1.88 1.11 -8.42
CA ASP A 27 1.25 0.84 -7.13
C ASP A 27 2.04 -0.24 -6.40
N ARG A 28 2.44 -1.30 -7.13
CA ARG A 28 3.36 -2.31 -6.61
C ARG A 28 4.64 -1.67 -6.04
N ASP A 29 5.30 -0.80 -6.79
CA ASP A 29 6.56 -0.18 -6.36
C ASP A 29 6.39 0.69 -5.11
N VAL A 30 5.25 1.39 -5.00
CA VAL A 30 4.91 2.20 -3.83
C VAL A 30 4.63 1.32 -2.62
N ILE A 31 3.77 0.29 -2.77
CA ILE A 31 3.43 -0.62 -1.67
C ILE A 31 4.66 -1.41 -1.23
N ASP A 32 5.44 -1.96 -2.16
CA ASP A 32 6.67 -2.70 -1.86
C ASP A 32 7.68 -1.82 -1.10
N ALA A 33 7.79 -0.53 -1.44
CA ALA A 33 8.61 0.42 -0.70
C ALA A 33 8.16 0.59 0.75
N TRP A 34 6.85 0.74 0.99
CA TRP A 34 6.29 0.81 2.34
C TRP A 34 6.46 -0.49 3.11
N VAL A 35 6.17 -1.64 2.49
CA VAL A 35 6.37 -2.96 3.10
C VAL A 35 7.83 -3.14 3.49
N ARG A 36 8.79 -2.87 2.60
CA ARG A 36 10.23 -2.99 2.94
C ARG A 36 10.63 -2.09 4.09
N ARG A 37 10.03 -0.91 4.20
CA ARG A 37 10.29 0.02 5.30
C ARG A 37 9.72 -0.49 6.62
N ALA A 38 8.50 -1.03 6.61
CA ALA A 38 7.82 -1.53 7.80
C ALA A 38 8.35 -2.90 8.25
N SER A 39 8.64 -3.79 7.31
CA SER A 39 9.04 -5.17 7.57
C SER A 39 9.78 -5.77 6.37
N PRO A 40 11.13 -5.82 6.40
CA PRO A 40 11.92 -6.48 5.36
C PRO A 40 11.63 -7.98 5.22
N SER A 41 11.20 -8.66 6.29
CA SER A 41 10.77 -10.07 6.24
C SER A 41 9.47 -10.22 5.45
N LEU A 42 8.46 -9.38 5.72
CA LEU A 42 7.20 -9.37 4.97
C LEU A 42 7.43 -9.08 3.48
N ALA A 43 8.32 -8.14 3.16
CA ALA A 43 8.67 -7.84 1.76
C ALA A 43 9.23 -9.06 1.01
N ARG A 44 10.05 -9.90 1.67
CA ARG A 44 10.57 -11.13 1.08
C ARG A 44 9.46 -12.15 0.83
N LEU A 45 8.51 -12.28 1.75
CA LEU A 45 7.35 -13.18 1.62
C LEU A 45 6.40 -12.73 0.50
N LEU A 46 6.24 -11.43 0.30
CA LEU A 46 5.36 -10.86 -0.73
C LEU A 46 6.01 -10.78 -2.11
N ALA A 47 7.33 -10.83 -2.23
CA ALA A 47 8.03 -10.72 -3.51
C ALA A 47 7.46 -11.62 -4.64
N PRO A 48 7.11 -12.90 -4.40
CA PRO A 48 6.48 -13.76 -5.42
C PRO A 48 4.93 -13.65 -5.49
N ALA A 49 4.30 -12.88 -4.60
CA ALA A 49 2.84 -12.83 -4.45
C ALA A 49 2.15 -11.80 -5.36
N TRP A 50 2.90 -10.89 -5.99
CA TRP A 50 2.34 -9.77 -6.75
C TRP A 50 1.78 -10.18 -8.12
N VAL A 51 0.58 -9.69 -8.45
CA VAL A 51 -0.04 -9.76 -9.77
C VAL A 51 -0.51 -8.36 -10.18
N ILE A 52 -0.10 -7.92 -11.38
CA ILE A 52 -0.49 -6.61 -11.93
C ILE A 52 -1.69 -6.81 -12.86
N LEU A 53 -2.78 -6.10 -12.57
CA LEU A 53 -4.06 -6.26 -13.29
C LEU A 53 -4.13 -5.44 -14.59
N GLY A 54 -3.38 -4.36 -14.71
CA GLY A 54 -3.49 -3.42 -15.84
C GLY A 54 -4.72 -2.52 -15.72
N GLY A 55 -4.90 -1.90 -14.56
CA GLY A 55 -6.03 -1.06 -14.19
C GLY A 55 -6.99 -1.73 -13.20
N ARG A 56 -8.10 -1.05 -12.91
CA ARG A 56 -9.15 -1.50 -11.98
C ARG A 56 -9.95 -2.69 -12.53
N GLN A 57 -9.44 -3.91 -12.36
CA GLN A 57 -10.05 -5.14 -12.89
C GLN A 57 -10.31 -6.20 -11.80
N PRO A 58 -11.20 -5.96 -10.82
CA PRO A 58 -11.48 -6.93 -9.75
C PRO A 58 -12.03 -8.27 -10.27
N ALA A 59 -12.79 -8.27 -11.37
CA ALA A 59 -13.26 -9.51 -12.00
C ALA A 59 -12.12 -10.38 -12.53
N ARG A 60 -11.04 -9.76 -13.04
CA ARG A 60 -9.83 -10.47 -13.47
C ARG A 60 -9.09 -11.06 -12.28
N ALA A 61 -9.03 -10.34 -11.15
CA ALA A 61 -8.47 -10.86 -9.91
C ALA A 61 -9.24 -12.09 -9.41
N ALA A 62 -10.58 -12.02 -9.41
CA ALA A 62 -11.45 -13.13 -9.04
C ALA A 62 -11.23 -14.38 -9.92
N LEU A 63 -11.20 -14.21 -11.24
CA LEU A 63 -10.94 -15.31 -12.17
C LEU A 63 -9.55 -15.93 -11.97
N HIS A 64 -8.52 -15.10 -11.76
CA HIS A 64 -7.18 -15.58 -11.49
C HIS A 64 -7.11 -16.35 -10.16
N LEU A 65 -7.78 -15.85 -9.12
CA LEU A 65 -7.82 -16.51 -7.83
C LEU A 65 -8.54 -17.85 -7.90
N ALA A 66 -9.67 -17.94 -8.60
CA ALA A 66 -10.40 -19.20 -8.77
C ALA A 66 -9.50 -20.30 -9.36
N ARG A 67 -8.74 -19.97 -10.42
CA ARG A 67 -7.76 -20.90 -11.02
C ARG A 67 -6.63 -21.27 -10.06
N ALA A 68 -6.14 -20.31 -9.27
CA ALA A 68 -5.13 -20.60 -8.26
C ALA A 68 -5.67 -21.51 -7.14
N ARG A 69 -6.96 -21.39 -6.80
CA ARG A 69 -7.65 -22.24 -5.83
C ARG A 69 -7.89 -23.66 -6.33
N GLU A 70 -8.11 -23.86 -7.64
CA GLU A 70 -8.12 -25.20 -8.24
C GLU A 70 -6.80 -25.94 -8.01
N ALA A 71 -5.67 -25.23 -8.09
CA ALA A 71 -4.35 -25.81 -7.83
C ALA A 71 -4.06 -25.97 -6.32
N LEU A 72 -4.57 -25.06 -5.49
CA LEU A 72 -4.39 -25.09 -4.04
C LEU A 72 -5.59 -24.43 -3.34
N ALA A 73 -6.51 -25.26 -2.83
CA ALA A 73 -7.78 -24.81 -2.26
C ALA A 73 -7.65 -23.78 -1.12
N GLY A 74 -6.52 -23.75 -0.42
CA GLY A 74 -6.20 -22.77 0.62
C GLY A 74 -5.74 -21.39 0.11
N THR A 75 -5.72 -21.16 -1.21
CA THR A 75 -5.25 -19.89 -1.78
C THR A 75 -6.20 -18.73 -1.45
N ARG A 76 -5.64 -17.63 -0.96
CA ARG A 76 -6.33 -16.36 -0.68
C ARG A 76 -5.77 -15.24 -1.54
N GLY A 77 -6.56 -14.20 -1.75
CA GLY A 77 -6.17 -13.03 -2.52
C GLY A 77 -6.54 -11.73 -1.81
N LEU A 78 -5.72 -10.69 -2.00
CA LEU A 78 -6.04 -9.31 -1.65
C LEU A 78 -5.93 -8.45 -2.91
N CYS A 79 -7.00 -7.76 -3.29
CA CYS A 79 -7.03 -6.85 -4.42
C CYS A 79 -7.04 -5.40 -3.93
N VAL A 80 -5.99 -4.65 -4.22
CA VAL A 80 -5.81 -3.26 -3.80
C VAL A 80 -6.23 -2.32 -4.93
N LEU A 81 -7.17 -1.43 -4.64
CA LEU A 81 -7.83 -0.56 -5.62
C LEU A 81 -7.80 0.91 -5.19
N ASP A 82 -7.71 1.82 -6.17
CA ASP A 82 -7.85 3.27 -5.96
C ASP A 82 -9.27 3.64 -5.50
N GLY A 83 -9.41 4.77 -4.80
CA GLY A 83 -10.66 5.22 -4.18
C GLY A 83 -11.59 6.03 -5.09
N ASP A 84 -11.22 6.27 -6.35
CA ASP A 84 -11.91 7.14 -7.30
C ASP A 84 -13.30 6.70 -7.77
N ALA A 85 -13.83 5.60 -7.23
CA ALA A 85 -15.10 5.02 -7.67
C ALA A 85 -16.30 5.52 -6.85
N LEU A 86 -16.95 6.54 -7.40
CA LEU A 86 -18.38 6.82 -7.28
C LEU A 86 -19.30 5.71 -7.89
N ALA A 87 -18.86 4.46 -7.99
CA ALA A 87 -19.58 3.43 -8.75
C ALA A 87 -19.73 2.10 -7.99
N GLY A 88 -20.76 2.06 -7.14
CA GLY A 88 -21.43 0.84 -6.68
C GLY A 88 -20.67 -0.04 -5.67
N PRO A 89 -21.38 -0.96 -4.99
CA PRO A 89 -20.73 -1.95 -4.15
C PRO A 89 -19.79 -2.81 -5.01
N LEU A 90 -18.50 -2.76 -4.68
CA LEU A 90 -17.54 -3.76 -5.13
C LEU A 90 -17.79 -5.05 -4.33
N ALA A 91 -18.86 -5.77 -4.64
CA ALA A 91 -19.02 -7.11 -4.13
C ALA A 91 -18.05 -7.99 -4.92
N SER A 92 -16.98 -8.45 -4.26
CA SER A 92 -16.32 -9.67 -4.71
C SER A 92 -17.03 -10.82 -4.03
N ASP A 93 -17.96 -11.46 -4.74
CA ASP A 93 -18.56 -12.71 -4.29
C ASP A 93 -17.57 -13.90 -4.45
N ALA A 94 -16.33 -13.61 -4.86
CA ALA A 94 -15.31 -14.62 -5.07
C ALA A 94 -14.75 -15.06 -3.71
N GLU A 95 -15.01 -16.32 -3.37
CA GLU A 95 -14.51 -16.95 -2.17
C GLU A 95 -12.99 -16.78 -2.02
N GLY A 96 -12.57 -16.21 -0.89
CA GLY A 96 -11.16 -16.00 -0.55
C GLY A 96 -10.50 -14.79 -1.21
N LEU A 97 -11.23 -13.96 -1.96
CA LEU A 97 -10.75 -12.66 -2.45
C LEU A 97 -11.23 -11.53 -1.56
N GLU A 98 -10.30 -10.83 -0.93
CA GLU A 98 -10.58 -9.60 -0.19
C GLU A 98 -10.29 -8.38 -1.06
N LEU A 99 -11.12 -7.35 -0.95
CA LEU A 99 -10.90 -6.07 -1.61
C LEU A 99 -10.44 -5.04 -0.58
N PHE A 100 -9.34 -4.36 -0.89
CA PHE A 100 -8.87 -3.19 -0.15
C PHE A 100 -8.98 -1.98 -1.07
N THR A 101 -9.82 -1.01 -0.70
CA THR A 101 -9.96 0.23 -1.46
C THR A 101 -9.40 1.38 -0.64
N TRP A 102 -8.51 2.17 -1.24
CA TRP A 102 -7.99 3.38 -0.60
C TRP A 102 -9.12 4.36 -0.29
N ARG A 103 -9.12 5.00 0.89
CA ARG A 103 -10.10 6.06 1.18
C ARG A 103 -9.85 7.33 0.37
N ARG A 104 -8.58 7.67 0.14
CA ARG A 104 -8.19 8.77 -0.77
C ARG A 104 -8.31 8.31 -2.23
N ARG A 105 -8.50 9.27 -3.14
CA ARG A 105 -8.73 9.03 -4.56
C ARG A 105 -7.70 8.09 -5.21
N HIS A 106 -6.41 8.28 -4.92
CA HIS A 106 -5.34 7.44 -5.48
C HIS A 106 -4.29 7.09 -4.43
N ILE A 107 -3.54 6.01 -4.65
CA ILE A 107 -2.37 5.69 -3.82
C ILE A 107 -1.35 6.84 -3.74
N GLU A 108 -1.20 7.64 -4.80
CA GLU A 108 -0.33 8.83 -4.79
C GLU A 108 -0.75 9.89 -3.75
N SER A 109 -2.01 9.93 -3.34
CA SER A 109 -2.48 10.88 -2.31
C SER A 109 -1.87 10.60 -0.93
N TYR A 110 -1.33 9.41 -0.69
CA TYR A 110 -0.59 9.07 0.54
C TYR A 110 0.91 9.41 0.46
N LEU A 111 1.37 9.89 -0.70
CA LEU A 111 2.75 10.35 -0.90
C LEU A 111 2.91 11.86 -0.71
N LEU A 112 1.81 12.58 -0.43
CA LEU A 112 1.78 14.02 -0.20
C LEU A 112 2.29 14.36 1.22
N VAL A 113 3.48 13.84 1.55
CA VAL A 113 4.19 14.11 2.80
C VAL A 113 5.36 15.05 2.47
N PRO A 114 5.28 16.34 2.85
CA PRO A 114 6.27 17.33 2.45
C PRO A 114 7.72 16.92 2.76
N ASP A 115 7.96 16.36 3.95
CA ASP A 115 9.30 15.97 4.37
C ASP A 115 9.83 14.76 3.59
N ALA A 116 8.95 13.82 3.21
CA ALA A 116 9.32 12.71 2.35
C ALA A 116 9.63 13.16 0.92
N ILE A 117 8.85 14.12 0.38
CA ILE A 117 9.10 14.74 -0.94
C ILE A 117 10.45 15.47 -0.94
N ALA A 118 10.74 16.26 0.09
CA ALA A 118 12.02 16.94 0.24
C ALA A 118 13.19 15.94 0.26
N ARG A 119 13.09 14.87 1.05
CA ARG A 119 14.11 13.80 1.09
C ARG A 119 14.28 13.09 -0.25
N ALA A 120 13.18 12.74 -0.93
CA ALA A 120 13.20 12.03 -2.20
C ALA A 120 13.76 12.88 -3.35
N SER A 121 13.44 14.18 -3.37
CA SER A 121 13.96 15.13 -4.37
C SER A 121 15.45 15.44 -4.19
N ARG A 122 15.98 15.22 -2.97
CA ARG A 122 17.31 15.64 -2.51
C ARG A 122 17.52 17.17 -2.61
N SER A 123 16.43 17.93 -2.69
CA SER A 123 16.49 19.39 -2.70
C SER A 123 16.70 19.91 -1.28
N ARG A 124 17.55 20.93 -1.15
CA ARG A 124 17.70 21.73 0.08
C ARG A 124 17.12 23.13 -0.06
N ASP A 125 16.41 23.39 -1.16
CA ASP A 125 15.84 24.70 -1.46
C ASP A 125 14.65 24.99 -0.54
N ALA A 126 14.76 26.02 0.30
CA ALA A 126 13.66 26.45 1.18
C ALA A 126 12.40 26.85 0.41
N ARG A 127 12.51 27.23 -0.86
CA ARG A 127 11.37 27.53 -1.74
C ARG A 127 10.56 26.27 -2.06
N LEU A 128 11.16 25.08 -2.04
CA LEU A 128 10.40 23.83 -2.17
C LEU A 128 9.41 23.69 -1.02
N ARG A 129 9.84 24.01 0.20
CA ARG A 129 8.97 23.89 1.36
C ARG A 129 7.78 24.83 1.25
N ARG A 130 8.00 26.08 0.84
CA ARG A 130 6.92 27.05 0.58
C ARG A 130 5.95 26.54 -0.48
N LEU A 131 6.46 26.06 -1.61
CA LEU A 131 5.62 25.46 -2.66
C LEU A 131 4.75 24.32 -2.11
N LEU A 132 5.32 23.43 -1.29
CA LEU A 132 4.58 22.31 -0.71
C LEU A 132 3.52 22.79 0.28
N ASP A 133 3.84 23.79 1.11
CA ASP A 133 2.88 24.36 2.07
C ASP A 133 1.77 25.18 1.38
N ASP A 134 2.06 25.79 0.22
CA ASP A 134 1.11 26.58 -0.57
C ASP A 134 0.18 25.71 -1.44
N GLU A 135 0.69 24.61 -2.00
CA GLU A 135 -0.04 23.77 -2.96
C GLU A 135 -0.74 22.57 -2.32
N LEU A 136 -0.20 22.02 -1.22
CA LEU A 136 -0.76 20.81 -0.61
C LEU A 136 -1.87 21.14 0.40
N PRO A 137 -2.92 20.31 0.46
CA PRO A 137 -3.88 20.39 1.56
C PRO A 137 -3.19 20.28 2.92
N ARG A 138 -3.80 20.91 3.94
CA ARG A 138 -3.29 20.82 5.31
C ARG A 138 -3.31 19.37 5.78
N ALA A 139 -2.26 18.99 6.53
CA ALA A 139 -2.25 17.70 7.20
C ALA A 139 -3.47 17.58 8.14
N GLY A 140 -4.23 16.49 7.99
CA GLY A 140 -5.45 16.22 8.77
C GLY A 140 -6.75 16.67 8.10
N ASP A 141 -6.70 17.43 7.00
CA ASP A 141 -7.86 17.70 6.16
C ASP A 141 -8.07 16.54 5.18
N GLU A 142 -8.68 15.46 5.67
CA GLU A 142 -8.85 14.22 4.89
C GLU A 142 -9.75 14.41 3.66
N ASP A 143 -10.74 15.30 3.72
CA ASP A 143 -11.62 15.58 2.57
C ASP A 143 -10.88 16.31 1.45
N ALA A 144 -10.06 17.32 1.81
CA ALA A 144 -9.19 17.99 0.85
C ALA A 144 -8.13 17.04 0.29
N LEU A 145 -7.50 16.20 1.12
CA LEU A 145 -6.53 15.20 0.68
C LEU A 145 -7.15 14.11 -0.21
N ALA A 146 -8.40 13.72 0.06
CA ALA A 146 -9.12 12.74 -0.72
C ALA A 146 -9.50 13.27 -2.10
N SER A 147 -9.83 14.56 -2.21
CA SER A 147 -10.23 15.19 -3.49
C SER A 147 -9.05 15.73 -4.32
N PHE A 148 -7.89 15.95 -3.71
CA PHE A 148 -6.71 16.51 -4.36
C PHE A 148 -6.14 15.64 -5.50
N ASP A 149 -5.79 16.25 -6.63
CA ASP A 149 -5.17 15.57 -7.77
C ASP A 149 -3.67 15.31 -7.54
N ALA A 150 -3.38 14.30 -6.72
CA ALA A 150 -2.01 13.89 -6.41
C ALA A 150 -1.24 13.43 -7.65
N LYS A 151 -1.91 12.78 -8.62
CA LYS A 151 -1.30 12.33 -9.89
C LYS A 151 -0.88 13.52 -10.75
N GLY A 152 -1.72 14.54 -10.84
CA GLY A 152 -1.41 15.81 -11.49
C GLY A 152 -0.25 16.54 -10.82
N PHE A 153 -0.26 16.61 -9.48
CA PHE A 153 0.79 17.30 -8.71
C PHE A 153 2.17 16.65 -8.83
N LEU A 154 2.25 15.32 -8.64
CA LEU A 154 3.49 14.53 -8.71
C LEU A 154 3.89 14.15 -10.14
N GLY A 155 3.01 14.39 -11.11
CA GLY A 155 3.21 14.02 -12.50
C GLY A 155 4.37 14.76 -13.18
N ARG A 156 4.80 14.26 -14.35
CA ARG A 156 5.95 14.82 -15.10
C ARG A 156 5.80 16.28 -15.49
N LYS A 157 4.56 16.77 -15.60
CA LYS A 157 4.21 18.17 -15.91
C LYS A 157 3.58 18.89 -14.71
N GLY A 158 3.58 18.27 -13.53
CA GLY A 158 2.99 18.82 -12.31
C GLY A 158 3.82 19.98 -11.72
N PRO A 159 3.25 20.78 -10.81
CA PRO A 159 3.94 21.88 -10.15
C PRO A 159 5.28 21.45 -9.52
N LEU A 160 5.30 20.30 -8.84
CA LEU A 160 6.53 19.77 -8.23
C LEU A 160 7.64 19.52 -9.26
N ALA A 161 7.30 18.88 -10.39
CA ALA A 161 8.27 18.57 -11.43
C ALA A 161 8.79 19.83 -12.13
N ARG A 162 7.92 20.83 -12.36
CA ARG A 162 8.31 22.13 -12.93
C ARG A 162 9.26 22.87 -11.99
N PHE A 163 8.95 22.90 -10.70
CA PHE A 163 9.81 23.54 -9.70
C PHE A 163 11.20 22.88 -9.61
N LEU A 164 11.24 21.55 -9.58
CA LEU A 164 12.50 20.81 -9.46
C LEU A 164 13.28 20.66 -10.78
N GLY A 165 12.69 21.04 -11.92
CA GLY A 165 13.22 20.76 -13.25
C GLY A 165 13.22 19.28 -13.64
N ARG A 166 12.63 18.41 -12.82
CA ARG A 166 12.52 16.95 -13.05
C ARG A 166 11.40 16.33 -12.22
N PRO A 167 10.78 15.24 -12.67
CA PRO A 167 9.82 14.50 -11.85
C PRO A 167 10.51 13.78 -10.67
N VAL A 168 9.79 13.67 -9.56
CA VAL A 168 10.16 12.76 -8.45
C VAL A 168 9.31 11.51 -8.59
N ALA A 169 9.95 10.34 -8.68
CA ALA A 169 9.21 9.09 -8.83
C ALA A 169 8.40 8.78 -7.55
N PRO A 170 7.11 8.39 -7.66
CA PRO A 170 6.28 8.01 -6.51
C PRO A 170 6.95 6.98 -5.58
N GLY A 171 7.53 5.91 -6.13
CA GLY A 171 8.26 4.92 -5.34
C GLY A 171 9.50 5.47 -4.63
N ALA A 172 10.12 6.56 -5.13
CA ALA A 172 11.21 7.24 -4.42
C ALA A 172 10.70 8.03 -3.21
N ILE A 173 9.52 8.65 -3.32
CA ILE A 173 8.84 9.31 -2.19
C ILE A 173 8.46 8.27 -1.14
N ALA A 174 7.81 7.17 -1.54
CA ALA A 174 7.46 6.07 -0.65
C ALA A 174 8.69 5.50 0.09
N ARG A 175 9.81 5.29 -0.61
CA ARG A 175 11.08 4.88 0.00
C ARG A 175 11.67 5.93 0.93
N ALA A 176 11.36 7.22 0.75
CA ALA A 176 11.85 8.29 1.59
C ALA A 176 11.00 8.50 2.85
N MET A 177 9.74 8.04 2.87
CA MET A 177 8.84 8.14 4.02
C MET A 177 9.40 7.40 5.25
N ARG A 178 9.10 7.89 6.44
CA ARG A 178 9.36 7.26 7.75
C ARG A 178 8.12 6.50 8.22
N LEU A 179 8.27 5.66 9.24
CA LEU A 179 7.15 4.85 9.76
C LEU A 179 6.07 5.70 10.41
N ASP A 180 6.46 6.76 11.11
CA ASP A 180 5.58 7.75 11.74
C ASP A 180 4.91 8.70 10.73
N GLU A 181 5.32 8.65 9.46
CA GLU A 181 4.70 9.40 8.36
C GLU A 181 3.72 8.54 7.54
N LEU A 182 3.61 7.24 7.83
CA LEU A 182 2.65 6.38 7.14
C LEU A 182 1.23 6.67 7.65
N HIS A 183 0.29 6.77 6.71
CA HIS A 183 -1.11 7.04 7.03
C HIS A 183 -1.82 5.78 7.57
N ALA A 184 -2.92 5.97 8.31
CA ALA A 184 -3.69 4.88 8.91
C ALA A 184 -4.13 3.82 7.88
N ASP A 185 -4.55 4.23 6.68
CA ASP A 185 -4.91 3.30 5.61
C ASP A 185 -3.70 2.49 5.10
N VAL A 186 -2.51 3.08 5.07
CA VAL A 186 -1.28 2.36 4.73
C VAL A 186 -0.99 1.30 5.79
N HIS A 187 -1.16 1.63 7.07
CA HIS A 187 -1.05 0.65 8.14
C HIS A 187 -2.09 -0.48 8.01
N ALA A 188 -3.35 -0.15 7.71
CA ALA A 188 -4.40 -1.14 7.49
C ALA A 188 -4.06 -2.09 6.33
N LEU A 189 -3.51 -1.57 5.22
CA LEU A 189 -3.02 -2.41 4.12
C LEU A 189 -1.87 -3.32 4.57
N LEU A 190 -0.88 -2.78 5.28
CA LEU A 190 0.27 -3.57 5.77
C LEU A 190 -0.18 -4.70 6.70
N GLU A 191 -1.20 -4.46 7.53
CA GLU A 191 -1.81 -5.48 8.38
C GLU A 191 -2.53 -6.56 7.57
N ALA A 192 -3.32 -6.17 6.57
CA ALA A 192 -3.99 -7.12 5.67
C ALA A 192 -2.98 -7.99 4.91
N LEU A 193 -1.88 -7.39 4.44
CA LEU A 193 -0.78 -8.11 3.78
C LEU A 193 -0.09 -9.10 4.72
N ALA A 194 0.21 -8.70 5.95
CA ALA A 194 0.82 -9.57 6.97
C ALA A 194 -0.09 -10.75 7.31
N ALA A 195 -1.39 -10.49 7.52
CA ALA A 195 -2.39 -11.51 7.78
C ALA A 195 -2.52 -12.49 6.61
N GLY A 196 -2.46 -11.98 5.37
CA GLY A 196 -2.52 -12.77 4.15
C GLY A 196 -1.42 -13.82 4.04
N VAL A 197 -0.18 -13.47 4.39
CA VAL A 197 0.97 -14.40 4.38
C VAL A 197 1.15 -15.17 5.69
N GLY A 198 0.26 -14.98 6.67
CA GLY A 198 0.38 -15.62 7.99
C GLY A 198 1.57 -15.13 8.81
N ALA A 199 2.11 -13.95 8.51
CA ALA A 199 3.14 -13.33 9.33
C ALA A 199 2.51 -12.75 10.60
N GLN A 200 3.15 -12.95 11.75
CA GLN A 200 2.79 -12.18 12.94
C GLN A 200 2.97 -10.69 12.65
N ARG A 201 2.12 -9.86 13.27
CA ARG A 201 2.16 -8.40 13.15
C ARG A 201 3.62 -7.95 13.30
N PRO A 202 4.17 -7.16 12.37
CA PRO A 202 5.48 -6.59 12.60
C PRO A 202 5.39 -5.81 13.91
N GLU A 203 6.15 -6.24 14.90
CA GLU A 203 6.31 -5.47 16.13
C GLU A 203 6.88 -4.13 15.67
N VAL A 204 6.06 -3.08 15.69
CA VAL A 204 6.54 -1.73 15.42
C VAL A 204 7.39 -1.41 16.63
N ALA A 205 8.65 -1.85 16.58
CA ALA A 205 9.68 -1.43 17.50
C ALA A 205 9.80 0.08 17.29
N VAL A 206 9.05 0.85 18.07
CA VAL A 206 9.20 2.29 18.18
C VAL A 206 10.61 2.48 18.72
N TYR A 207 11.57 2.63 17.81
CA TYR A 207 12.95 2.92 18.16
C TYR A 207 12.96 4.36 18.64
N VAL A 208 12.63 4.57 19.91
CA VAL A 208 12.82 5.85 20.58
C VAL A 208 14.32 6.08 20.58
N ARG A 209 14.82 6.86 19.63
CA ARG A 209 16.20 7.34 19.70
C ARG A 209 16.33 8.10 21.02
N PRO A 210 17.21 7.69 21.94
CA PRO A 210 17.50 8.51 23.10
C PRO A 210 17.96 9.87 22.56
N ARG A 211 17.26 10.94 22.95
CA ARG A 211 17.72 12.31 22.70
C ARG A 211 19.07 12.41 23.42
N GLY A 212 20.15 12.46 22.64
CA GLY A 212 21.48 12.70 23.18
C GLY A 212 21.44 13.97 24.01
N GLY A 213 21.73 13.82 25.29
CA GLY A 213 21.99 14.95 26.18
C GLY A 213 23.20 15.70 25.62
N VAL A 214 23.02 17.02 25.49
CA VAL A 214 24.11 17.98 25.41
C VAL A 214 24.51 18.31 26.84
#